data_AF-A0A0F4IYJ7-F1
#
_entry.id   AF-A0A0F4IYJ7-F1
#
_cell.length_a   1.000
_cell.length_b   1.000
_cell.length_c   1.000
_cell.angle_alpha   90.00
_cell.angle_beta   90.00
_cell.angle_gamma   90.00
#
_symmetry.space_group_name_H-M   'P 1'
#
loop_
_entity.id
_entity.type
_entity.pdbx_description
1 polymer ?
#
loop_
_entity_poly.entity_id
_entity_poly.type
_entity_poly.pdbx_seq_one_letter_code
_entity_poly.pdbx_strand_id
1 'polypeptide(L)'
;MDLFTRSWTALRRAVADLPDQDFERPCGCAGWLVRDLVCHLVIDAQDVLITLATPAGTEPTVDAVTYWELVEPPTGEDPLDALVPRLAAAYGEPRWLKFHLDDVGSA
;
A
#
# COMPACT_ATOMS: atom_id res chain seq x y z
N MET A 1 12.06 11.80 10.61
CA MET A 1 10.78 11.45 11.28
C MET A 1 9.69 12.47 11.01
N ASP A 2 9.88 13.78 11.20
CA ASP A 2 8.83 14.80 10.94
C ASP A 2 8.20 14.70 9.53
N LEU A 3 9.00 14.53 8.48
CA LEU A 3 8.48 14.33 7.12
C LEU A 3 7.62 13.07 6.98
N PHE A 4 8.04 11.95 7.57
CA PHE A 4 7.26 10.71 7.55
C PHE A 4 5.93 10.92 8.26
N THR A 5 5.94 11.43 9.50
CA THR A 5 4.73 11.67 10.28
C THR A 5 3.76 12.61 9.56
N ARG A 6 4.26 13.70 8.95
CA ARG A 6 3.43 14.62 8.17
C ARG A 6 2.81 13.95 6.95
N SER A 7 3.62 13.28 6.12
CA SER A 7 3.15 12.60 4.92
C SER A 7 2.17 11.48 5.24
N TRP A 8 2.46 10.68 6.26
CA TRP A 8 1.61 9.58 6.71
C TRP A 8 0.26 10.09 7.23
N THR A 9 0.27 11.14 8.05
CA THR A 9 -0.96 11.79 8.54
C THR A 9 -1.80 12.34 7.38
N ALA A 10 -1.17 13.00 6.42
CA ALA A 10 -1.85 13.54 5.24
C ALA A 10 -2.46 12.43 4.37
N LEU A 11 -1.74 11.33 4.17
CA LEU A 11 -2.21 10.18 3.40
C LEU A 11 -3.42 9.51 4.06
N ARG A 12 -3.33 9.18 5.36
CA ARG A 12 -4.46 8.56 6.09
C ARG A 12 -5.68 9.45 6.07
N ARG A 13 -5.50 10.77 6.24
CA ARG A 13 -6.60 11.73 6.12
C ARG A 13 -7.21 11.74 4.73
N ALA A 14 -6.39 11.75 3.68
CA ALA A 14 -6.89 11.73 2.30
C ALA A 14 -7.77 10.49 2.04
N VAL A 15 -7.37 9.31 2.55
CA VAL A 15 -8.16 8.08 2.43
C VAL A 15 -9.44 8.12 3.28
N ALA A 16 -9.37 8.65 4.50
CA ALA A 16 -10.52 8.79 5.38
C ALA A 16 -11.60 9.73 4.80
N ASP A 17 -11.17 10.85 4.20
CA ASP A 17 -12.03 11.89 3.64
C ASP A 17 -12.64 11.50 2.27
N LEU A 18 -12.19 10.41 1.64
CA LEU A 18 -12.73 9.96 0.35
C LEU A 18 -14.17 9.42 0.48
N PRO A 19 -15.11 9.83 -0.37
CA PRO A 19 -16.41 9.18 -0.49
C PRO A 19 -16.30 7.72 -0.90
N ASP A 20 -17.17 6.84 -0.37
CA ASP A 20 -17.12 5.41 -0.65
C ASP A 20 -17.27 5.09 -2.15
N GLN A 21 -18.07 5.86 -2.90
CA GLN A 21 -18.22 5.67 -4.34
C GLN A 21 -16.95 5.93 -5.14
N ASP A 22 -16.00 6.72 -4.62
CA ASP A 22 -14.75 7.00 -5.31
C ASP A 22 -13.77 5.81 -5.23
N PHE A 23 -14.00 4.83 -4.32
CA PHE A 23 -13.19 3.61 -4.23
C PHE A 23 -13.30 2.72 -5.47
N GLU A 24 -14.39 2.83 -6.22
CA GLU A 24 -14.64 2.09 -7.47
C GLU A 24 -14.11 2.83 -8.71
N ARG A 25 -13.50 4.00 -8.56
CA ARG A 25 -12.96 4.76 -9.70
C ARG A 25 -11.53 4.33 -10.01
N PRO A 26 -11.10 4.41 -11.28
CA PRO A 26 -9.70 4.24 -11.64
C PRO A 26 -8.81 5.24 -10.87
N CYS A 27 -7.65 4.77 -10.42
CA CYS A 27 -6.62 5.62 -9.85
C CYS A 27 -5.54 5.98 -10.89
N GLY A 28 -4.46 6.64 -10.46
CA GLY A 28 -3.33 6.97 -11.34
C GLY A 28 -2.47 5.76 -11.72
N CYS A 29 -2.58 4.64 -11.00
CA CYS A 29 -1.93 3.38 -11.33
C CYS A 29 -2.78 2.66 -12.40
N ALA A 30 -2.21 2.44 -13.58
CA ALA A 30 -2.92 1.84 -14.70
C ALA A 30 -3.50 0.47 -14.31
N GLY A 31 -4.79 0.27 -14.58
CA GLY A 31 -5.50 -0.98 -14.28
C GLY A 31 -5.98 -1.12 -12.83
N TRP A 32 -5.68 -0.17 -11.94
CA TRP A 32 -6.11 -0.21 -10.54
C TRP A 32 -7.22 0.78 -10.24
N LEU A 33 -8.16 0.36 -9.40
CA LEU A 33 -9.12 1.23 -8.75
C LEU A 33 -8.51 1.87 -7.50
N VAL A 34 -9.17 2.90 -6.96
CA VAL A 34 -8.76 3.54 -5.70
C VAL A 34 -8.71 2.53 -4.56
N ARG A 35 -9.65 1.57 -4.48
CA ARG A 35 -9.59 0.50 -3.46
C ARG A 35 -8.35 -0.38 -3.58
N ASP A 36 -7.86 -0.62 -4.80
CA ASP A 36 -6.68 -1.46 -5.01
C ASP A 36 -5.43 -0.73 -4.51
N LEU A 37 -5.32 0.57 -4.82
CA LEU A 37 -4.26 1.43 -4.31
C LEU A 37 -4.28 1.52 -2.78
N VAL A 38 -5.45 1.69 -2.16
CA VAL A 38 -5.53 1.73 -0.69
C VAL A 38 -5.17 0.37 -0.07
N CYS A 39 -5.56 -0.75 -0.69
CA CYS A 39 -5.16 -2.08 -0.23
C CYS A 39 -3.64 -2.29 -0.32
N HIS A 40 -3.00 -1.78 -1.37
CA HIS A 40 -1.55 -1.79 -1.49
C HIS A 40 -0.87 -1.02 -0.33
N LEU A 41 -1.38 0.15 0.03
CA LEU A 41 -0.84 0.94 1.15
C LEU A 41 -0.95 0.23 2.50
N VAL A 42 -2.00 -0.58 2.71
CA VAL A 42 -2.12 -1.43 3.92
C VAL A 42 -0.99 -2.46 3.95
N ILE A 43 -0.76 -3.15 2.84
CA ILE A 43 0.32 -4.16 2.72
C ILE A 43 1.68 -3.51 2.98
N ASP A 44 1.95 -2.35 2.38
CA ASP A 44 3.21 -1.63 2.57
C ASP A 44 3.42 -1.21 4.04
N ALA A 45 2.37 -0.75 4.72
CA ALA A 45 2.46 -0.41 6.14
C ALA A 45 2.76 -1.64 7.00
N GLN A 46 2.16 -2.79 6.68
CA GLN A 46 2.46 -4.06 7.34
C GLN A 46 3.90 -4.50 7.09
N ASP A 47 4.40 -4.38 5.85
CA ASP A 47 5.78 -4.73 5.50
C ASP A 47 6.79 -3.88 6.26
N VAL A 48 6.53 -2.58 6.44
CA VAL A 48 7.35 -1.70 7.28
C VAL A 48 7.35 -2.18 8.73
N LEU A 49 6.19 -2.46 9.31
CA LEU A 49 6.08 -2.93 10.69
C LEU A 49 6.80 -4.28 10.89
N ILE A 50 6.62 -5.22 9.97
CA ILE A 50 7.34 -6.50 9.97
C ILE A 50 8.84 -6.26 9.90
N THR A 51 9.31 -5.43 8.96
CA THR A 51 10.74 -5.10 8.81
C THR A 51 11.34 -4.54 10.10
N LEU A 52 10.63 -3.65 10.80
CA LEU A 52 11.07 -3.08 12.07
C LEU A 52 11.07 -4.12 13.21
N ALA A 53 10.13 -5.07 13.20
CA ALA A 53 10.03 -6.12 14.21
C ALA A 53 10.98 -7.31 13.97
N THR A 54 11.46 -7.51 12.74
CA THR A 54 12.31 -8.63 12.33
C THR A 54 13.65 -8.18 11.75
N PRO A 55 14.56 -7.60 12.56
CA PRO A 55 15.84 -7.12 12.07
C PRO A 55 16.72 -8.27 11.58
N ALA A 56 17.39 -8.08 10.45
CA ALA A 56 18.39 -9.01 9.93
C ALA A 56 19.68 -8.94 10.76
N GLY A 57 20.29 -10.09 11.04
CA GLY A 57 21.60 -10.19 11.71
C GLY A 57 22.80 -10.16 10.76
N THR A 58 22.59 -9.91 9.47
CA THR A 58 23.61 -9.89 8.42
C THR A 58 23.87 -8.48 7.92
N GLU A 59 25.03 -8.27 7.32
CA GLU A 59 25.36 -6.99 6.68
C GLU A 59 24.40 -6.67 5.51
N PRO A 60 24.03 -5.39 5.31
CA PRO A 60 23.26 -4.95 4.14
C PRO A 60 23.98 -5.27 2.83
N THR A 61 23.25 -5.73 1.83
CA THR A 61 23.78 -6.06 0.50
C THR A 61 23.58 -4.96 -0.54
N VAL A 62 22.68 -4.01 -0.27
CA VAL A 62 22.31 -2.88 -1.13
C VAL A 62 22.09 -1.64 -0.27
N ASP A 63 22.15 -0.46 -0.90
CA ASP A 63 21.84 0.84 -0.30
C ASP A 63 20.62 1.47 -0.98
N ALA A 64 20.20 2.66 -0.53
CA ALA A 64 19.04 3.34 -1.09
C ALA A 64 19.17 3.69 -2.59
N VAL A 65 20.39 3.71 -3.14
CA VAL A 65 20.66 4.00 -4.55
C VAL A 65 20.61 2.72 -5.39
N THR A 66 21.14 1.63 -4.84
CA THR A 66 21.28 0.33 -5.51
C THR A 66 20.10 -0.62 -5.25
N TYR A 67 19.20 -0.27 -4.32
CA TYR A 67 18.01 -1.06 -4.00
C TYR A 67 17.04 -1.20 -5.18
N TRP A 68 16.87 -0.14 -5.98
CA TRP A 68 15.92 -0.12 -7.09
C TRP A 68 16.56 -0.56 -8.40
N GLU A 69 16.32 -1.81 -8.80
CA GLU A 69 16.57 -2.28 -10.17
C GLU A 69 15.27 -2.19 -10.98
N LEU A 70 15.18 -1.16 -11.84
CA LEU A 70 13.99 -0.98 -12.68
C LEU A 70 13.89 -2.10 -13.71
N VAL A 71 12.76 -2.78 -13.70
CA VAL A 71 12.38 -3.82 -14.66
C VAL A 71 11.33 -3.30 -15.64
N GLU A 72 10.99 -4.10 -16.65
CA GLU A 72 9.87 -3.79 -17.55
C GLU A 72 8.54 -3.71 -16.78
N PRO A 73 7.59 -2.85 -17.20
CA PRO A 73 6.29 -2.77 -16.56
C PRO A 73 5.58 -4.13 -16.55
N PRO A 74 4.86 -4.47 -15.47
CA PRO A 74 4.10 -5.71 -15.42
C PRO A 74 3.06 -5.76 -16.54
N THR A 75 2.92 -6.92 -17.19
CA THR A 75 2.00 -7.11 -18.32
C THR A 75 0.58 -7.46 -17.86
N GLY A 76 0.39 -7.84 -16.59
CA GLY A 76 -0.87 -8.35 -16.07
C GLY A 76 -1.09 -9.83 -16.37
N GLU A 77 -0.10 -10.52 -16.94
CA GLU A 77 -0.16 -11.94 -17.29
C GLU A 77 0.26 -12.86 -16.14
N ASP A 78 0.99 -12.35 -15.13
CA ASP A 78 1.35 -13.13 -13.95
C ASP A 78 0.13 -13.26 -13.02
N PRO A 79 -0.23 -14.47 -12.56
CA PRO A 79 -1.29 -14.65 -11.58
C PRO A 79 -1.16 -13.78 -10.31
N LEU A 80 0.05 -13.40 -9.92
CA LEU A 80 0.35 -12.50 -8.81
C LEU A 80 0.06 -11.03 -9.11
N ASP A 81 0.02 -10.62 -10.38
CA ASP A 81 -0.34 -9.23 -10.76
C ASP A 81 -1.76 -8.86 -10.30
N ALA A 82 -2.62 -9.86 -10.13
CA ALA A 82 -3.99 -9.71 -9.64
C ALA A 82 -4.13 -9.88 -8.11
N LEU A 83 -3.04 -10.07 -7.35
CA LEU A 83 -3.11 -10.27 -5.90
C LEU A 83 -3.76 -9.09 -5.19
N VAL A 84 -3.27 -7.87 -5.42
CA VAL A 84 -3.80 -6.66 -4.78
C VAL A 84 -5.28 -6.43 -5.11
N PRO A 85 -5.72 -6.46 -6.39
CA PRO A 85 -7.13 -6.36 -6.71
C PRO A 85 -8.03 -7.43 -6.05
N ARG A 86 -7.54 -8.67 -5.93
CA ARG A 86 -8.29 -9.76 -5.26
C ARG A 86 -8.43 -9.51 -3.76
N LEU A 87 -7.36 -9.07 -3.10
CA LEU A 87 -7.39 -8.71 -1.68
C LEU A 87 -8.30 -7.50 -1.43
N ALA A 88 -8.19 -6.46 -2.25
CA ALA A 88 -9.03 -5.28 -2.17
C ALA A 88 -10.52 -5.62 -2.30
N ALA A 89 -10.88 -6.48 -3.26
CA ALA A 89 -12.26 -6.94 -3.45
C ALA A 89 -12.78 -7.74 -2.24
N ALA A 90 -11.93 -8.46 -1.51
CA ALA A 90 -12.32 -9.26 -0.35
C ALA A 90 -12.81 -8.42 0.85
N TYR A 91 -12.47 -7.13 0.91
CA TYR A 91 -13.02 -6.23 1.93
C TYR A 91 -14.53 -6.02 1.77
N GLY A 92 -15.08 -6.17 0.55
CA GLY A 92 -16.51 -6.01 0.25
C GLY A 92 -17.02 -4.57 0.31
N GLU A 93 -16.79 -3.86 1.41
CA GLU A 93 -17.20 -2.47 1.61
C GLU A 93 -15.98 -1.56 1.88
N PRO A 94 -15.89 -0.37 1.25
CA PRO A 94 -14.76 0.56 1.44
C PRO A 94 -14.45 0.92 2.90
N ARG A 95 -15.46 0.98 3.76
CA ARG A 95 -15.29 1.29 5.19
C ARG A 95 -14.36 0.33 5.93
N TRP A 96 -14.33 -0.96 5.53
CA TRP A 96 -13.45 -1.94 6.15
C TRP A 96 -11.99 -1.73 5.76
N LEU A 97 -11.77 -1.32 4.52
CA LEU A 97 -10.44 -0.99 4.04
C LEU A 97 -9.93 0.32 4.67
N LYS A 98 -10.78 1.34 4.81
CA LYS A 98 -10.47 2.57 5.56
C LYS A 98 -10.11 2.29 7.01
N PHE A 99 -10.90 1.46 7.68
CA PHE A 99 -10.64 1.07 9.07
C PHE A 99 -9.28 0.38 9.20
N HIS A 100 -8.97 -0.59 8.33
CA HIS A 100 -7.70 -1.31 8.43
C HIS A 100 -6.48 -0.42 8.15
N LEU A 101 -6.57 0.52 7.20
CA LEU A 101 -5.51 1.50 6.99
C LEU A 101 -5.30 2.40 8.22
N ASP A 102 -6.38 2.83 8.87
CA ASP A 102 -6.28 3.64 10.10
C ASP A 102 -5.65 2.84 11.24
N ASP A 103 -6.09 1.59 11.42
CA ASP A 103 -5.61 0.66 12.46
C ASP A 103 -4.10 0.42 12.33
N VAL A 104 -3.64 -0.10 11.17
CA VAL A 104 -2.21 -0.33 10.93
C VAL A 104 -1.41 0.97 10.96
N GLY A 105 -2.00 2.07 10.50
CA GLY A 105 -1.35 3.37 10.46
C GLY A 105 -1.27 4.11 11.79
N SER A 106 -1.89 3.57 12.84
CA SER A 106 -1.86 4.12 14.20
C SER A 106 -0.99 3.32 15.17
N ALA A 107 -0.45 2.18 14.72
CA ALA A 107 0.48 1.33 15.46
C ALA A 107 1.83 2.04 15.71
#